data_AF-A7TB63-F1
#
_entry.id   AF-A7TB63-F1
#
_cell.length_a   1.000
_cell.length_b   1.000
_cell.length_c   1.000
_cell.angle_alpha   90.00
_cell.angle_beta   90.00
_cell.angle_gamma   90.00
#
_symmetry.space_group_name_H-M   'P 1'
#
loop_
_entity.id
_entity.type
_entity.pdbx_description
1 polymer ?
#
loop_
_entity_poly.entity_id
_entity_poly.type
_entity_poly.pdbx_seq_one_letter_code
_entity_poly.pdbx_strand_id
1 'polypeptide(L)'
;VALREIRRYQKSTELLIRKLPFQRLVREIAQDFKTDLRFQSSAVMALQKASEAYLVGLFEDTNLCAIHAKRVTIMPKDIQLARRIRGERA
;
A
#
# COMPACT_ATOMS: atom_id res chain seq x y z
N VAL A 1 -18.90 10.81 6.92
CA VAL A 1 -17.86 10.08 7.67
C VAL A 1 -16.62 9.87 6.80
N ALA A 2 -16.71 9.15 5.68
CA ALA A 2 -15.59 8.89 4.76
C ALA A 2 -14.83 10.16 4.28
N LEU A 3 -15.52 11.22 3.82
CA LEU A 3 -14.84 12.45 3.38
C LEU A 3 -14.04 13.14 4.49
N ARG A 4 -14.44 12.99 5.76
CA ARG A 4 -13.72 13.54 6.91
C ARG A 4 -12.43 12.74 7.17
N GLU A 5 -12.48 11.42 7.00
CA GLU A 5 -11.34 10.53 7.14
C GLU A 5 -10.32 10.77 6.03
N ILE A 6 -10.77 10.90 4.78
CA ILE A 6 -9.91 11.22 3.64
C ILE A 6 -9.14 12.52 3.90
N ARG A 7 -9.83 13.60 4.29
CA ARG A 7 -9.18 14.88 4.61
C ARG A 7 -8.20 14.78 5.78
N ARG A 8 -8.53 13.96 6.80
CA ARG A 8 -7.66 13.74 7.95
C ARG A 8 -6.35 13.06 7.52
N TYR A 9 -6.45 11.95 6.79
CA TYR A 9 -5.29 11.15 6.39
C TYR A 9 -4.46 11.80 5.28
N GLN A 10 -5.05 12.63 4.42
CA GLN A 10 -4.30 13.43 3.46
C GLN A 10 -3.49 14.56 4.12
N LYS A 11 -3.88 15.01 5.32
CA LYS A 11 -3.18 16.07 6.06
C LYS A 11 -2.03 15.52 6.92
N SER A 12 -2.11 14.26 7.34
CA SER A 12 -1.07 13.63 8.16
C SER A 12 -0.05 12.87 7.30
N THR A 13 1.10 12.59 7.89
CA THR A 13 2.18 11.77 7.30
C THR A 13 2.51 10.56 8.18
N GLU A 14 1.61 10.24 9.10
CA GLU A 14 1.74 9.08 9.98
C GLU A 14 1.57 7.79 9.19
N LEU A 15 2.31 6.75 9.59
CA LEU A 15 2.15 5.42 9.01
C LEU A 15 0.82 4.83 9.47
N LEU A 16 0.04 4.33 8.52
CA LEU A 16 -1.32 3.82 8.74
C LEU A 16 -1.31 2.34 9.13
N ILE A 17 -0.30 1.58 8.70
CA ILE A 17 -0.16 0.16 9.05
C ILE A 17 0.52 0.06 10.42
N ARG A 18 -0.02 -0.79 11.29
CA ARG A 18 0.60 -1.06 12.59
C ARG A 18 1.99 -1.67 12.40
N LYS A 19 3.00 -1.10 13.07
CA LYS A 19 4.41 -1.48 12.93
C LYS A 19 4.70 -2.96 13.23
N LEU A 20 4.10 -3.52 14.29
CA LEU A 20 4.38 -4.90 14.71
C LEU A 20 3.87 -5.95 13.68
N PRO A 21 2.61 -5.88 13.19
CA PRO A 21 2.17 -6.73 12.08
C PRO A 21 3.02 -6.57 10.81
N PHE A 22 3.37 -5.34 10.43
CA PHE A 22 4.20 -5.09 9.24
C PHE A 22 5.58 -5.75 9.40
N GLN A 23 6.22 -5.60 10.57
CA GLN A 23 7.50 -6.23 10.86
C GLN A 23 7.42 -7.77 10.81
N ARG A 24 6.32 -8.38 11.29
CA ARG A 24 6.12 -9.84 11.20
C ARG A 24 6.04 -10.29 9.75
N LEU A 25 5.26 -9.58 8.92
CA LEU A 25 5.15 -9.87 7.49
C LEU A 25 6.50 -9.74 6.75
N VAL A 26 7.29 -8.71 7.05
CA VAL A 26 8.63 -8.55 6.46
C VAL A 26 9.52 -9.75 6.80
N ARG A 27 9.48 -10.23 8.05
CA ARG A 27 10.28 -11.39 8.48
C ARG A 27 9.79 -12.70 7.88
N GLU A 28 8.49 -12.87 7.77
CA GLU A 28 7.86 -14.03 7.12
C GLU A 28 8.33 -14.16 5.67
N ILE A 29 8.18 -13.09 4.87
CA ILE A 29 8.64 -13.09 3.47
C ILE A 29 10.16 -13.30 3.38
N ALA A 30 10.94 -12.67 4.26
CA ALA A 30 12.39 -12.79 4.22
C ALA A 30 12.89 -14.20 4.54
N GLN A 31 12.16 -14.95 5.37
CA GLN A 31 12.51 -16.31 5.76
C GLN A 31 12.50 -17.27 4.56
N ASP A 32 11.65 -17.01 3.56
CA ASP A 32 11.58 -17.79 2.32
C ASP A 32 12.84 -17.64 1.44
N PHE A 33 13.58 -16.53 1.59
CA PHE A 33 14.81 -16.29 0.84
C PHE A 33 16.06 -16.72 1.60
N LYS A 34 16.11 -16.46 2.92
CA LYS A 34 17.23 -16.82 3.77
C LYS A 34 16.82 -16.90 5.23
N THR A 35 17.14 -18.02 5.88
CA THR A 35 16.93 -18.21 7.31
C THR A 35 17.89 -17.34 8.13
N ASP A 36 17.48 -16.95 9.34
CA ASP A 36 18.28 -16.20 10.33
C ASP A 36 18.70 -14.78 9.93
N LEU A 37 17.93 -14.13 9.06
CA LEU A 37 18.13 -12.72 8.71
C LEU A 37 17.81 -11.78 9.89
N ARG A 38 18.73 -10.85 10.16
CA ARG A 38 18.53 -9.73 11.09
C ARG A 38 18.24 -8.46 10.32
N PHE A 39 17.20 -7.74 10.73
CA PHE A 39 16.80 -6.47 10.15
C PHE A 39 17.18 -5.32 11.08
N GLN A 40 17.79 -4.27 10.53
CA GLN A 40 17.92 -2.99 11.22
C GLN A 40 16.53 -2.35 11.37
N SER A 41 16.31 -1.63 12.47
CA SER A 41 15.05 -0.92 12.71
C SER A 41 14.72 0.10 11.61
N SER A 42 15.73 0.82 11.10
CA SER A 42 15.59 1.75 9.99
C SER A 42 15.22 1.07 8.67
N ALA A 43 15.72 -0.15 8.42
CA ALA A 43 15.40 -0.91 7.22
C ALA A 43 13.92 -1.30 7.17
N VAL A 44 13.38 -1.80 8.30
CA VAL A 44 11.95 -2.12 8.40
C VAL A 44 11.09 -0.86 8.22
N MET A 45 11.51 0.25 8.80
CA MET A 45 10.83 1.55 8.63
C MET A 45 10.86 2.05 7.19
N ALA A 46 11.99 1.87 6.48
CA ALA A 46 12.11 2.25 5.08
C ALA A 46 11.20 1.41 4.19
N LEU A 47 11.16 0.09 4.41
CA LEU A 47 10.23 -0.82 3.74
C LEU A 47 8.78 -0.40 3.99
N GLN A 48 8.43 -0.05 5.23
CA GLN A 48 7.07 0.37 5.55
C GLN A 48 6.68 1.66 4.83
N LYS A 49 7.56 2.67 4.83
CA LYS A 49 7.33 3.93 4.12
C LYS A 49 7.14 3.72 2.62
N ALA A 50 8.00 2.90 2.00
CA ALA A 50 7.92 2.61 0.58
C ALA A 50 6.62 1.86 0.23
N SER A 51 6.27 0.84 1.00
CA SER A 51 5.05 0.05 0.80
C SER A 51 3.78 0.88 0.96
N GLU A 52 3.69 1.72 1.99
CA GLU A 52 2.51 2.58 2.19
C GLU A 52 2.40 3.65 1.10
N ALA A 53 3.51 4.28 0.70
CA ALA A 53 3.51 5.23 -0.41
C ALA A 53 3.05 4.59 -1.73
N TYR A 54 3.54 3.38 -2.01
CA TYR A 54 3.11 2.60 -3.18
C TYR A 54 1.61 2.30 -3.16
N LEU A 55 1.09 1.83 -2.02
CA LEU A 55 -0.33 1.50 -1.87
C LEU A 55 -1.22 2.74 -2.01
N VAL A 56 -0.83 3.89 -1.44
CA VAL A 56 -1.57 5.15 -1.59
C VAL A 56 -1.65 5.55 -3.06
N GLY A 57 -0.51 5.56 -3.77
CA GLY A 57 -0.50 5.89 -5.19
C GLY A 57 -1.34 4.90 -6.01
N LEU A 58 -1.30 3.59 -5.69
CA LEU A 58 -2.12 2.60 -6.37
C LEU A 58 -3.62 2.84 -6.13
N PHE A 59 -4.01 3.25 -4.92
CA PHE A 59 -5.41 3.56 -4.61
C PHE A 59 -5.89 4.85 -5.29
N GLU A 60 -5.02 5.83 -5.51
CA GLU A 60 -5.35 7.03 -6.31
C GLU A 60 -5.71 6.64 -7.75
N ASP A 61 -4.88 5.83 -8.40
CA ASP A 61 -5.15 5.36 -9.77
C ASP A 61 -6.37 4.44 -9.85
N THR A 62 -6.54 3.57 -8.85
CA THR A 62 -7.71 2.70 -8.73
C THR A 62 -8.99 3.54 -8.60
N ASN A 63 -8.94 4.64 -7.84
CA ASN A 63 -10.06 5.55 -7.69
C ASN A 63 -10.39 6.27 -9.02
N LEU A 64 -9.37 6.69 -9.78
CA LEU A 64 -9.57 7.24 -11.14
C LEU A 64 -10.23 6.23 -12.08
N CYS A 65 -9.85 4.95 -12.02
CA CYS A 65 -10.48 3.87 -12.79
C CYS A 65 -11.95 3.66 -12.40
N ALA A 66 -12.28 3.72 -11.11
CA ALA A 66 -13.65 3.60 -10.64
C ALA A 66 -14.52 4.79 -11.12
N ILE A 67 -13.99 6.01 -11.04
CA ILE A 67 -14.66 7.24 -11.51
C ILE A 67 -14.87 7.19 -13.03
N HIS A 68 -13.87 6.74 -13.79
CA HIS A 68 -13.99 6.54 -15.24
C HIS A 68 -15.14 5.59 -15.59
N ALA A 69 -15.35 4.55 -14.77
CA ALA A 69 -16.46 3.61 -14.89
C ALA A 69 -17.77 4.09 -14.24
N LYS A 70 -17.91 5.39 -13.93
CA LYS A 70 -19.09 6.02 -13.29
C LYS A 70 -19.48 5.41 -11.93
N ARG A 71 -18.50 4.90 -11.17
CA ARG A 71 -18.69 4.34 -9.83
C ARG A 71 -17.93 5.15 -8.78
N VAL A 72 -18.40 5.06 -7.54
CA VAL A 72 -17.72 5.65 -6.36
C VAL A 72 -17.00 4.56 -5.55
N THR A 73 -17.46 3.31 -5.65
CA THR A 73 -16.86 2.16 -4.97
C THR A 73 -15.78 1.53 -5.85
N ILE A 74 -14.55 1.47 -5.34
CA ILE A 74 -13.43 0.75 -5.95
C ILE A 74 -13.67 -0.76 -5.88
N MET A 75 -13.27 -1.48 -6.93
CA MET A 75 -13.41 -2.92 -7.07
C MET A 75 -12.07 -3.56 -7.46
N PRO A 76 -11.89 -4.88 -7.26
CA PRO A 76 -10.65 -5.57 -7.65
C PRO A 76 -10.26 -5.37 -9.13
N LYS A 77 -11.24 -5.26 -10.03
CA LYS A 77 -11.02 -4.97 -11.46
C LYS A 77 -10.36 -3.61 -11.71
N ASP A 78 -10.61 -2.62 -10.84
CA ASP A 78 -10.02 -1.29 -10.95
C ASP A 78 -8.53 -1.33 -10.59
N ILE A 79 -8.18 -2.12 -9.57
CA ILE A 79 -6.78 -2.36 -9.17
C ILE A 79 -6.04 -3.09 -10.28
N GLN A 80 -6.65 -4.14 -10.85
CA GLN A 80 -6.06 -4.89 -11.95
C GLN A 80 -5.83 -4.01 -13.18
N LEU A 81 -6.78 -3.12 -13.49
CA LEU A 81 -6.64 -2.16 -14.58
C LEU A 81 -5.53 -1.14 -14.31
N ALA A 82 -5.49 -0.55 -13.11
CA ALA A 82 -4.45 0.41 -12.72
C ALA A 82 -3.05 -0.21 -12.83
N ARG A 83 -2.85 -1.41 -12.26
CA ARG A 83 -1.56 -2.14 -12.36
C ARG A 83 -1.17 -2.46 -13.80
N ARG A 84 -2.15 -2.84 -14.63
CA ARG A 84 -1.91 -3.12 -16.05
C ARG A 84 -1.46 -1.88 -16.82
N ILE A 85 -2.04 -0.71 -16.52
CA ILE A 85 -1.67 0.57 -17.15
C ILE A 85 -0.28 1.03 -16.68
N ARG A 86 0.05 0.83 -15.41
CA ARG A 86 1.39 1.13 -14.85
C ARG A 86 2.51 0.27 -15.43
N GLY A 87 2.19 -0.82 -16.12
CA GLY A 87 3.19 -1.78 -16.58
C GLY A 87 3.71 -2.72 -15.48
N GLU A 88 3.11 -2.67 -14.28
CA GLU A 88 3.39 -3.55 -13.14
C GLU A 88 2.69 -4.91 -13.34
N ARG A 89 3.02 -5.59 -14.45
CA ARG A 89 2.57 -6.95 -14.67
C ARG A 89 3.33 -7.92 -13.77
N ALA A 90 2.58 -8.84 -13.17
CA ALA A 90 3.09 -10.16 -12.85
C ALA A 90 3.38 -10.91 -14.15
#